data_AF-A0A838WEX6-F1
#
_entry.id   AF-A0A838WEX6-F1
#
_cell.length_a   1.000
_cell.length_b   1.000
_cell.length_c   1.000
_cell.angle_alpha   90.00
_cell.angle_beta   90.00
_cell.angle_gamma   90.00
#
_symmetry.space_group_name_H-M   'P 1'
#
loop_
_entity.id
_entity.type
_entity.pdbx_description
1 polymer ?
#
loop_
_entity_poly.entity_id
_entity_poly.type
_entity_poly.pdbx_seq_one_letter_code
_entity_poly.pdbx_strand_id
1 'polypeptide(L)'
;MGAALDVLGKHVRAQSHPEALRLAFEAYYNYQAAHPARVRKPYLYFVDYGLGSNTARGYVFDMKALKLVEGPFTVAHGRGSASGASGVPTKFSNIKDSATSSLGLYLAQETYAFSGRSGGRRYKSIGLRLQGLSGRFN
;
A
#
# COMPACT_ATOMS: atom_id res chain seq x y z
N MET A 1 11.43 -15.34 0.20
CA MET A 1 10.01 -15.28 -0.20
C MET A 1 9.16 -16.39 0.42
N GLY A 2 9.46 -17.69 0.20
CA GLY A 2 8.64 -18.81 0.70
C GLY A 2 8.32 -18.74 2.20
N ALA A 3 9.35 -18.66 3.05
CA ALA A 3 9.17 -18.53 4.50
C ALA A 3 8.30 -17.34 4.93
N ALA A 4 8.35 -16.22 4.20
CA ALA A 4 7.50 -15.07 4.50
C ALA A 4 6.03 -15.35 4.18
N LEU A 5 5.73 -16.02 3.06
CA LEU A 5 4.36 -16.40 2.71
C LEU A 5 3.75 -17.41 3.68
N ASP A 6 4.57 -18.29 4.24
CA ASP A 6 4.13 -19.28 5.23
C ASP A 6 3.81 -18.61 6.57
N VAL A 7 4.69 -17.74 7.05
CA VAL A 7 4.56 -17.09 8.35
C VAL A 7 3.53 -15.95 8.32
N LEU A 8 3.61 -15.06 7.34
CA LEU A 8 2.80 -13.84 7.29
C LEU A 8 1.47 -14.05 6.58
N GLY A 9 1.40 -14.99 5.62
CA GLY A 9 0.21 -15.21 4.81
C GLY A 9 -1.03 -15.59 5.61
N LYS A 10 -0.88 -16.25 6.76
CA LYS A 10 -2.00 -16.59 7.65
C LYS A 10 -2.80 -15.37 8.14
N HIS A 11 -2.20 -14.19 8.20
CA HIS A 11 -2.88 -12.96 8.64
C HIS A 11 -3.73 -12.31 7.53
N VAL A 12 -3.54 -12.75 6.28
CA VAL A 12 -4.05 -12.05 5.08
C VAL A 12 -4.94 -12.95 4.22
N ARG A 13 -4.58 -14.24 4.07
CA ARG A 13 -5.17 -15.17 3.09
C ARG A 13 -6.68 -15.39 3.19
N ALA A 14 -7.27 -15.21 4.37
CA ALA A 14 -8.72 -15.35 4.54
C ALA A 14 -9.51 -14.21 3.89
N GLN A 15 -8.87 -13.05 3.71
CA GLN A 15 -9.53 -11.81 3.30
C GLN A 15 -9.09 -11.33 1.91
N SER A 16 -7.81 -11.49 1.58
CA SER A 16 -7.23 -11.04 0.30
C SER A 16 -7.05 -12.17 -0.70
N HIS A 17 -7.00 -11.80 -1.99
CA HIS A 17 -6.68 -12.76 -3.04
C HIS A 17 -5.25 -13.32 -2.82
N PRO A 18 -5.03 -14.66 -2.88
CA PRO A 18 -3.71 -15.25 -2.58
C PRO A 18 -2.56 -14.68 -3.40
N GLU A 19 -2.81 -14.38 -4.67
CA GLU A 19 -1.82 -13.78 -5.57
C GLU A 19 -1.45 -12.34 -5.20
N ALA A 20 -2.33 -11.56 -4.55
CA ALA A 20 -2.04 -10.17 -4.21
C ALA A 20 -0.86 -10.08 -3.23
N LEU A 21 -0.88 -10.91 -2.18
CA LEU A 21 0.22 -10.97 -1.22
C LEU A 21 1.48 -11.58 -1.83
N ARG A 22 1.33 -12.61 -2.68
CA ARG A 22 2.45 -13.25 -3.38
C ARG A 22 3.21 -12.23 -4.24
N LEU A 23 2.49 -11.47 -5.06
CA LEU A 23 3.05 -10.42 -5.91
C LEU A 23 3.70 -9.30 -5.09
N ALA A 24 3.09 -8.89 -3.97
CA ALA A 24 3.66 -7.88 -3.09
C ALA A 24 5.00 -8.32 -2.48
N PHE A 25 5.10 -9.56 -2.01
CA PHE A 25 6.33 -10.10 -1.44
C PHE A 25 7.40 -10.31 -2.51
N GLU A 26 7.02 -10.80 -3.68
CA GLU A 26 7.91 -10.93 -4.84
C GLU A 26 8.50 -9.56 -5.22
N ALA A 27 7.66 -8.54 -5.38
CA ALA A 27 8.09 -7.18 -5.70
C ALA A 27 9.03 -6.60 -4.62
N TYR A 28 8.70 -6.78 -3.34
CA TYR A 28 9.56 -6.33 -2.22
C TYR A 28 10.94 -6.99 -2.27
N TYR A 29 11.01 -8.32 -2.33
CA TYR A 29 12.28 -9.05 -2.28
C TYR A 29 13.12 -8.79 -3.53
N ASN A 30 12.51 -8.73 -4.71
CA ASN A 30 13.23 -8.43 -5.96
C ASN A 30 13.81 -7.03 -5.92
N TYR A 31 13.05 -6.03 -5.48
CA TYR A 31 13.53 -4.65 -5.38
C TYR A 31 14.62 -4.50 -4.31
N GLN A 32 14.45 -5.14 -3.14
CA GLN A 32 15.46 -5.12 -2.07
C GLN A 32 16.78 -5.74 -2.54
N ALA A 33 16.72 -6.86 -3.26
CA ALA A 33 17.91 -7.54 -3.78
C ALA A 33 18.64 -6.69 -4.84
N ALA A 34 17.90 -6.02 -5.74
CA ALA A 34 18.47 -5.16 -6.76
C ALA A 34 18.99 -3.82 -6.22
N HIS A 35 18.41 -3.32 -5.13
CA HIS A 35 18.70 -1.99 -4.58
C HIS A 35 18.84 -1.99 -3.05
N PRO A 36 19.78 -2.79 -2.47
CA PRO A 36 19.85 -3.00 -1.03
C PRO A 36 20.07 -1.71 -0.23
N ALA A 37 20.79 -0.73 -0.80
CA ALA A 37 21.04 0.57 -0.16
C ALA A 37 19.79 1.49 -0.11
N ARG A 38 18.78 1.25 -0.95
CA ARG A 38 17.57 2.08 -1.03
C ARG A 38 16.51 1.67 -0.01
N VAL A 39 16.43 0.37 0.32
CA VAL A 39 15.49 -0.15 1.32
C VAL A 39 16.12 -0.09 2.71
N ARG A 40 16.07 1.10 3.32
CA ARG A 40 16.74 1.39 4.61
C ARG A 40 16.05 0.78 5.83
N LYS A 41 14.76 0.47 5.73
CA LYS A 41 13.94 -0.14 6.80
C LYS A 41 13.29 -1.41 6.27
N PRO A 42 13.17 -2.48 7.08
CA PRO A 42 12.66 -3.77 6.61
C PRO A 42 11.12 -3.82 6.59
N TYR A 43 10.44 -2.68 6.40
CA TYR A 43 8.98 -2.63 6.46
C TYR A 43 8.35 -2.69 5.08
N LEU A 44 7.33 -3.52 4.95
CA LEU A 44 6.44 -3.54 3.79
C LEU A 44 5.04 -3.10 4.23
N TYR A 45 4.53 -2.03 3.63
CA TYR A 45 3.13 -1.64 3.74
C TYR A 45 2.37 -2.21 2.54
N PHE A 46 1.49 -3.17 2.79
CA PHE A 46 0.69 -3.87 1.79
C PHE A 46 -0.77 -3.40 1.86
N VAL A 47 -1.38 -3.19 0.69
CA VAL A 47 -2.81 -2.87 0.54
C VAL A 47 -3.40 -3.71 -0.59
N ASP A 48 -4.46 -4.47 -0.31
CA ASP A 48 -5.19 -5.20 -1.35
C ASP A 48 -6.37 -4.36 -1.88
N TYR A 49 -6.17 -3.71 -3.03
CA TYR A 49 -7.21 -2.94 -3.70
C TYR A 49 -8.27 -3.79 -4.41
N GLY A 50 -8.18 -5.13 -4.40
CA GLY A 50 -9.25 -6.03 -4.81
C GLY A 50 -10.46 -6.03 -3.85
N LEU A 51 -10.31 -5.41 -2.67
CA LEU A 51 -11.34 -5.30 -1.65
C LEU A 51 -11.93 -3.89 -1.58
N GLY A 52 -13.12 -3.71 -1.01
CA GLY A 52 -13.73 -2.39 -0.78
C GLY A 52 -13.05 -1.63 0.37
N SER A 53 -13.22 -0.30 0.42
CA SER A 53 -12.55 0.52 1.47
C SER A 53 -13.09 0.29 2.89
N ASN A 54 -14.29 -0.27 3.03
CA ASN A 54 -14.90 -0.68 4.31
C ASN A 54 -14.35 -2.02 4.83
N THR A 55 -13.55 -2.71 4.01
CA THR A 55 -12.93 -3.99 4.33
C THR A 55 -11.51 -3.71 4.79
N ALA A 56 -11.10 -4.29 5.92
CA ALA A 56 -9.74 -4.17 6.39
C ALA A 56 -8.81 -4.83 5.36
N ARG A 57 -7.88 -4.05 4.79
CA ARG A 57 -7.11 -4.44 3.60
C ARG A 57 -5.68 -3.92 3.62
N GLY A 58 -5.30 -3.19 4.67
CA GLY A 58 -3.97 -2.65 4.89
C GLY A 58 -3.23 -3.40 5.99
N TYR A 59 -1.94 -3.67 5.76
CA TYR A 59 -1.06 -4.40 6.67
C TYR A 59 0.35 -3.83 6.63
N VAL A 60 1.02 -3.72 7.78
CA VAL A 60 2.45 -3.40 7.86
C VAL A 60 3.20 -4.63 8.36
N PHE A 61 4.18 -5.09 7.61
CA PHE A 61 5.02 -6.23 7.95
C PHE A 61 6.44 -5.80 8.23
N ASP A 62 7.07 -6.39 9.25
CA ASP A 62 8.52 -6.44 9.37
C ASP A 62 9.03 -7.65 8.59
N MET A 63 9.63 -7.38 7.44
CA MET A 63 10.13 -8.38 6.49
C MET A 63 11.47 -9.00 6.91
N LYS A 64 12.15 -8.42 7.92
CA LYS A 64 13.36 -9.01 8.52
C LYS A 64 12.99 -9.94 9.67
N ALA A 65 12.11 -9.51 10.56
CA ALA A 65 11.64 -10.31 11.68
C ALA A 65 10.52 -11.29 11.30
N LEU A 66 9.94 -11.15 10.11
CA LEU A 66 8.76 -11.88 9.62
C LEU A 66 7.58 -11.77 10.59
N LYS A 67 7.26 -10.54 11.00
CA LYS A 67 6.16 -10.24 11.92
C LYS A 67 5.15 -9.28 11.30
N LEU A 68 3.87 -9.50 11.59
CA LEU A 68 2.85 -8.47 11.43
C LEU A 68 3.12 -7.38 12.48
N VAL A 69 3.35 -6.16 12.03
CA VAL A 69 3.58 -4.98 12.88
C VAL A 69 2.26 -4.32 13.21
N GLU A 70 1.41 -4.12 12.20
CA GLU A 70 0.13 -3.41 12.32
C GLU A 70 -0.85 -3.97 11.28
N GLY A 71 -2.13 -4.04 11.65
CA GLY A 71 -3.22 -4.47 10.79
C GLY A 71 -3.96 -5.71 11.30
N PRO A 72 -5.04 -6.11 10.61
CA PRO A 72 -5.59 -5.46 9.41
C PRO A 72 -6.28 -4.12 9.74
N PHE A 73 -6.16 -3.13 8.87
CA PHE A 73 -6.90 -1.86 8.97
C PHE A 73 -7.51 -1.44 7.64
N THR A 74 -8.51 -0.55 7.69
CA THR A 74 -9.14 0.00 6.48
C THR A 74 -8.24 1.02 5.81
N VAL A 75 -8.30 1.08 4.47
CA VAL A 75 -7.51 2.00 3.66
C VAL A 75 -8.45 2.65 2.66
N ALA A 76 -8.45 3.98 2.55
CA ALA A 76 -9.25 4.69 1.55
C ALA A 76 -8.69 4.47 0.13
N HIS A 77 -9.52 4.63 -0.91
CA HIS A 77 -9.06 4.76 -2.30
C HIS A 77 -9.43 6.16 -2.82
N GLY A 78 -8.86 6.55 -3.97
CA GLY A 78 -9.26 7.78 -4.66
C GLY A 78 -10.76 7.77 -5.01
N ARG A 79 -11.42 8.93 -4.90
CA ARG A 79 -12.86 9.06 -5.18
C ARG A 79 -13.25 8.67 -6.62
N GLY A 80 -12.31 8.78 -7.56
CA GLY A 80 -12.51 8.40 -8.96
C GLY A 80 -12.23 6.93 -9.24
N SER A 81 -11.78 6.15 -8.24
CA SER A 81 -11.39 4.75 -8.44
C SER A 81 -12.55 3.77 -8.38
N ALA A 82 -13.68 4.14 -7.77
CA ALA A 82 -14.88 3.30 -7.65
C ALA A 82 -16.15 4.17 -7.84
N SER A 83 -17.28 3.53 -8.11
CA SER A 83 -18.59 4.21 -8.22
C SER A 83 -19.08 4.81 -6.91
N GLY A 84 -18.59 4.33 -5.76
CA GLY A 84 -18.97 4.80 -4.43
C GLY A 84 -17.81 4.75 -3.45
N ALA A 85 -17.96 5.44 -2.31
CA ALA A 85 -16.90 5.59 -1.30
C ALA A 85 -16.43 4.26 -0.68
N SER A 86 -17.31 3.25 -0.65
CA SER A 86 -17.06 1.91 -0.11
C SER A 86 -16.82 0.85 -1.18
N GLY A 87 -16.86 1.24 -2.46
CA GLY A 87 -16.77 0.29 -3.57
C GLY A 87 -15.40 -0.35 -3.70
N VAL A 88 -15.34 -1.48 -4.42
CA VAL A 88 -14.06 -2.05 -4.87
C VAL A 88 -13.51 -1.13 -5.97
N PRO A 89 -12.28 -0.59 -5.85
CA PRO A 89 -11.72 0.27 -6.87
C PRO A 89 -11.36 -0.53 -8.13
N THR A 90 -11.89 -0.10 -9.27
CA THR A 90 -11.68 -0.72 -10.60
C THR A 90 -10.96 0.20 -11.58
N LYS A 91 -10.73 1.46 -11.20
CA LYS A 91 -10.00 2.46 -12.01
C LYS A 91 -8.80 3.02 -11.26
N PHE A 92 -7.65 3.01 -11.93
CA PHE A 92 -6.38 3.49 -11.40
C PHE A 92 -5.67 4.37 -12.42
N SER A 93 -4.91 5.35 -11.95
CA SER A 93 -4.15 6.26 -12.81
C SER A 93 -3.02 6.92 -12.04
N ASN A 94 -1.94 7.24 -12.76
CA ASN A 94 -0.79 8.01 -12.26
C ASN A 94 -0.85 9.46 -12.74
N ILE A 95 -1.90 9.80 -13.50
CA ILE A 95 -2.12 11.16 -13.99
C ILE A 95 -2.45 12.02 -12.78
N LYS A 96 -1.66 13.09 -12.61
CA LYS A 96 -1.90 14.11 -11.59
C LYS A 96 -3.34 14.62 -11.70
N ASP A 97 -3.98 14.82 -10.55
CA ASP A 97 -5.35 15.33 -10.43
C ASP A 97 -6.46 14.42 -10.99
N SER A 98 -6.14 13.16 -11.36
CA SER A 98 -7.13 12.14 -11.79
C SER A 98 -8.14 11.72 -10.70
N ALA A 99 -7.84 12.04 -9.44
CA ALA A 99 -8.60 11.63 -8.27
C ALA A 99 -8.76 10.11 -8.09
N THR A 100 -7.96 9.31 -8.80
CA THR A 100 -7.87 7.85 -8.63
C THR A 100 -6.63 7.49 -7.82
N SER A 101 -6.67 6.34 -7.13
CA SER A 101 -5.45 5.70 -6.63
C SER A 101 -4.56 5.25 -7.79
N SER A 102 -3.27 5.10 -7.51
CA SER A 102 -2.30 4.45 -8.41
C SER A 102 -1.88 3.08 -7.83
N LEU A 103 -1.47 2.15 -8.70
CA LEU A 103 -1.15 0.76 -8.34
C LEU A 103 0.35 0.48 -8.43
N GLY A 104 0.80 -0.57 -7.75
CA GLY A 104 2.17 -1.06 -7.87
C GLY A 104 3.05 -0.73 -6.67
N LEU A 105 4.35 -0.96 -6.85
CA LEU A 105 5.36 -0.86 -5.79
C LEU A 105 5.82 0.59 -5.62
N TYR A 106 5.92 1.03 -4.37
CA TYR A 106 6.44 2.33 -4.01
C TYR A 106 7.61 2.21 -3.04
N LEU A 107 8.63 3.07 -3.21
CA LEU A 107 9.61 3.32 -2.18
C LEU A 107 9.12 4.46 -1.29
N ALA A 108 8.92 4.17 0.00
CA ALA A 108 8.67 5.20 1.01
C ALA A 108 9.96 6.00 1.29
N GLN A 109 9.85 7.32 1.24
CA GLN A 109 10.96 8.24 1.47
C GLN A 109 10.71 9.05 2.76
N GLU A 110 11.11 10.32 2.78
CA GLU A 110 10.91 11.21 3.91
C GLU A 110 9.44 11.54 4.16
N THR A 111 9.15 11.91 5.40
CA THR A 111 7.89 12.54 5.77
C THR A 111 7.95 14.03 5.48
N TYR A 112 6.79 14.63 5.21
CA TYR A 112 6.67 16.08 5.03
C TYR A 112 5.44 16.60 5.78
N ALA A 113 5.53 17.78 6.36
CA ALA A 113 4.37 18.44 6.96
C ALA A 113 3.52 19.11 5.87
N PHE A 114 2.20 19.02 6.00
CA PHE A 114 1.29 19.76 5.12
C PHE A 114 0.07 20.27 5.90
N SER A 115 -0.63 21.23 5.31
CA SER A 115 -1.92 21.71 5.82
C SER A 115 -2.99 21.59 4.76
N GLY A 116 -4.20 21.23 5.16
CA GLY A 116 -5.34 21.09 4.26
C GLY A 116 -6.63 21.64 4.86
N ARG A 117 -7.73 21.49 4.11
CA ARG A 117 -9.09 21.69 4.63
C ARG A 117 -9.91 20.43 4.39
N SER A 118 -10.64 20.01 5.42
CA SER A 118 -11.64 18.94 5.32
C SER A 118 -12.86 19.35 6.15
N GLY A 119 -14.07 19.19 5.60
CA GLY A 119 -15.31 19.63 6.25
C GLY A 119 -15.31 21.11 6.66
N GLY A 120 -14.68 21.98 5.86
CA GLY A 120 -14.55 23.41 6.16
C GLY A 120 -13.49 23.77 7.21
N ARG A 121 -12.92 22.79 7.93
CA ARG A 121 -11.93 23.00 8.99
C ARG A 121 -10.51 22.86 8.43
N ARG A 122 -9.61 23.76 8.84
CA ARG A 122 -8.18 23.63 8.56
C ARG A 122 -7.57 22.53 9.44
N TYR A 123 -6.63 21.78 8.90
CA TYR A 123 -5.83 20.83 9.67
C TYR A 123 -4.37 20.89 9.23
N LYS A 124 -3.47 20.46 10.12
CA LYS A 124 -2.07 20.15 9.82
C LYS A 124 -1.88 18.64 9.96
N SER A 125 -1.08 18.05 9.10
CA SER A 125 -0.79 16.62 9.12
C SER A 125 0.60 16.33 8.56
N ILE A 126 0.99 15.07 8.59
CA ILE A 126 2.22 14.54 8.04
C ILE A 126 1.87 13.66 6.84
N GLY A 127 2.52 13.91 5.71
CA GLY A 127 2.51 13.07 4.53
C GLY A 127 3.77 12.22 4.47
N LEU A 128 3.70 11.14 3.70
CA LEU A 128 4.84 10.30 3.36
C LEU A 128 5.11 10.45 1.86
N ARG A 129 6.33 10.82 1.48
CA ARG A 129 6.70 10.85 0.06
C ARG A 129 6.86 9.42 -0.44
N LEU A 130 6.24 9.12 -1.57
CA LEU A 130 6.29 7.81 -2.23
C LEU A 130 6.86 7.99 -3.63
N GLN A 131 7.86 7.18 -3.97
CA GLN A 131 8.41 7.09 -5.32
C GLN A 131 7.88 5.83 -5.99
N GLY A 132 7.19 5.97 -7.14
CA GLY A 132 6.75 4.84 -7.96
C GLY A 132 7.92 4.05 -8.56
N LEU A 133 7.78 2.72 -8.62
CA LEU A 133 8.79 1.77 -9.08
C LEU A 133 8.24 0.76 -10.12
N SER A 134 7.00 0.93 -10.57
CA SER A 134 6.26 0.01 -11.44
C SER A 134 5.90 0.63 -12.80
N GLY A 135 6.59 1.71 -13.19
CA GLY A 135 6.56 2.27 -14.54
C GLY A 135 5.17 2.81 -14.90
N ARG A 136 4.48 2.17 -15.86
CA ARG A 136 3.12 2.61 -16.24
C ARG A 136 2.09 2.45 -15.11
N PHE A 137 2.41 1.68 -14.07
CA PHE A 137 1.52 1.47 -12.93
C PHE A 137 1.68 2.51 -11.83
N ASN A 138 2.87 3.12 -11.67
CA ASN A 138 3.12 4.29 -10.81
C ASN A 138 4.41 5.06 -11.17
#